data_AF-A0A173WLL3-F1
#
_entry.id   AF-A0A173WLL3-F1
#
_cell.length_a   1.000
_cell.length_b   1.000
_cell.length_c   1.000
_cell.angle_alpha   90.00
_cell.angle_beta   90.00
_cell.angle_gamma   90.00
#
_symmetry.space_group_name_H-M   'P 1'
#
loop_
_entity.id
_entity.type
_entity.pdbx_description
1 polymer ?
#
loop_
_entity_poly.entity_id
_entity_poly.type
_entity_poly.pdbx_seq_one_letter_code
_entity_poly.pdbx_strand_id
1 'polypeptide(L)'
;MKMAMKDGQILIREADNVQFTIIKSWGKMKWSRQTQTLSGPADIELLNRLAGLVNLPPSIEAERKKLNEVMAAVDRERMNPKPEPLIPPPVKVSPFTHQVRGYNMALMTFGLVDPPKPKEAEK
;
A
#
# COMPACT_ATOMS: atom_id res chain seq x y z
N MET A 1 17.13 12.30 8.88
CA MET A 1 16.35 11.93 7.68
C MET A 1 15.05 12.71 7.64
N LYS A 2 14.83 13.48 6.57
CA LYS A 2 13.56 14.17 6.29
C LYS A 2 12.87 13.46 5.13
N MET A 3 11.58 13.24 5.26
CA MET A 3 10.79 12.49 4.28
C MET A 3 9.56 13.29 3.90
N ALA A 4 9.22 13.29 2.62
CA ALA A 4 8.01 13.89 2.09
C ALA A 4 7.41 12.95 1.05
N MET A 5 6.09 13.01 0.90
CA MET A 5 5.37 12.30 -0.14
C MET A 5 4.82 13.31 -1.14
N LYS A 6 5.03 13.07 -2.44
CA LYS A 6 4.55 13.93 -3.53
C LYS A 6 4.30 13.07 -4.76
N ASP A 7 3.12 13.23 -5.39
CA ASP A 7 2.76 12.57 -6.65
C ASP A 7 2.96 11.04 -6.64
N GLY A 8 2.61 10.38 -5.53
CA GLY A 8 2.81 8.93 -5.35
C GLY A 8 4.27 8.51 -5.16
N GLN A 9 5.18 9.46 -4.92
CA GLN A 9 6.59 9.21 -4.65
C GLN A 9 6.98 9.62 -3.24
N ILE A 10 7.91 8.87 -2.65
CA ILE A 10 8.61 9.22 -1.42
C ILE A 10 9.93 9.90 -1.77
N LEU A 11 10.14 11.07 -1.18
CA LEU A 11 11.34 11.88 -1.28
C LEU A 11 12.06 11.85 0.06
N ILE A 12 13.33 11.48 0.07
CA ILE A 12 14.16 11.40 1.27
C ILE A 12 15.37 12.30 1.13
N ARG A 13 15.61 13.13 2.15
CA ARG A 13 16.79 14.00 2.31
C ARG A 13 17.46 13.74 3.64
N GLU A 14 18.73 14.14 3.75
CA GLU A 14 19.50 14.09 5.01
C GLU A 14 19.49 12.69 5.65
N ALA A 15 19.59 11.65 4.82
CA ALA A 15 19.91 10.30 5.29
C ALA A 15 21.42 10.24 5.58
N ASP A 16 21.81 9.62 6.69
CA ASP A 16 23.23 9.38 6.95
C ASP A 16 23.82 8.34 5.97
N ASN A 17 25.14 8.16 5.97
CA ASN A 17 25.80 7.26 5.02
C ASN A 17 25.37 5.80 5.16
N VAL A 18 25.02 5.34 6.37
CA VAL A 18 24.59 3.96 6.61
C VAL A 18 23.17 3.77 6.07
N GLN A 19 22.25 4.65 6.47
CA GLN A 19 20.87 4.70 5.98
C GLN A 19 20.83 4.82 4.46
N PHE A 20 21.64 5.71 3.88
CA PHE A 20 21.73 5.91 2.44
C PHE A 20 22.15 4.64 1.71
N THR A 21 23.17 3.94 2.22
CA THR A 21 23.67 2.69 1.63
C THR A 21 22.62 1.59 1.71
N ILE A 22 21.94 1.44 2.86
CA ILE A 22 20.86 0.46 3.04
C ILE A 22 19.68 0.77 2.10
N ILE A 23 19.22 2.02 2.06
CA ILE A 23 18.08 2.40 1.22
C ILE A 23 18.40 2.21 -0.26
N LYS A 24 19.63 2.52 -0.69
CA LYS A 24 20.08 2.30 -2.08
C LYS A 24 20.18 0.82 -2.44
N SER A 25 20.57 -0.05 -1.51
CA SER A 25 20.71 -1.49 -1.78
C SER A 25 19.39 -2.18 -2.12
N TRP A 26 18.25 -1.60 -1.74
CA TRP A 26 16.93 -2.11 -2.10
C TRP A 26 16.59 -1.96 -3.59
N GLY A 27 17.32 -1.14 -4.34
CA GLY A 27 17.09 -0.95 -5.78
C GLY A 27 15.80 -0.21 -6.15
N LYS A 28 15.03 0.27 -5.16
CA LYS A 28 13.73 0.94 -5.36
C LYS A 28 13.80 2.47 -5.49
N MET A 29 14.96 3.07 -5.20
CA MET A 29 15.10 4.52 -5.14
C MET A 29 16.19 5.06 -6.08
N LYS A 30 15.89 6.17 -6.75
CA LYS A 30 16.80 6.93 -7.59
C LYS A 30 17.37 8.11 -6.81
N TRP A 31 18.69 8.25 -6.86
CA TRP A 31 19.40 9.37 -6.25
C TRP A 31 19.52 10.52 -7.26
N SER A 32 19.10 11.71 -6.86
CA SER A 32 19.35 12.95 -7.59
C SER A 32 20.47 13.72 -6.90
N ARG A 33 21.59 13.92 -7.62
CA ARG A 33 22.71 14.75 -7.14
C ARG A 33 22.35 16.23 -7.06
N GLN A 34 21.54 16.72 -8.00
CA GLN A 34 21.13 18.13 -8.08
C GLN A 34 20.30 18.55 -6.87
N THR A 35 19.36 17.71 -6.47
CA THR A 35 18.44 18.01 -5.36
C THR A 35 18.83 17.32 -4.06
N GLN A 36 19.94 16.57 -4.06
CA GLN A 36 20.39 15.71 -2.95
C GLN A 36 19.25 14.90 -2.33
N THR A 37 18.44 14.25 -3.19
CA THR A 37 17.22 13.55 -2.78
C THR A 37 17.18 12.13 -3.33
N LEU A 38 16.81 11.17 -2.47
CA LEU A 38 16.38 9.83 -2.90
C LEU A 38 14.88 9.87 -3.21
N SER A 39 14.50 9.37 -4.38
CA SER A 39 13.11 9.33 -4.84
C SER A 39 12.71 7.90 -5.22
N GLY A 40 11.53 7.45 -4.81
CA GLY A 40 11.00 6.13 -5.14
C GLY A 40 9.48 6.09 -5.02
N PRO A 41 8.80 5.05 -5.54
CA PRO A 41 7.36 4.92 -5.42
C PRO A 41 6.93 4.77 -3.96
N ALA A 42 5.81 5.39 -3.56
CA ALA A 42 5.19 5.19 -2.25
C ALA A 42 4.45 3.84 -2.19
N ASP A 43 5.17 2.76 -2.46
CA ASP A 43 4.63 1.40 -2.43
C ASP A 43 4.72 0.79 -1.02
N ILE A 44 3.84 -0.17 -0.75
CA ILE A 44 3.72 -0.83 0.56
C ILE A 44 5.03 -1.43 1.04
N GLU A 45 5.81 -2.03 0.14
CA GLU A 45 7.06 -2.70 0.51
C GLU A 45 8.13 -1.67 0.89
N LEU A 46 8.28 -0.58 0.12
CA LEU A 46 9.22 0.48 0.43
C LEU A 46 8.86 1.14 1.77
N LEU A 47 7.59 1.45 1.99
CA LEU A 47 7.13 2.04 3.25
C LEU A 47 7.33 1.12 4.44
N ASN A 48 7.09 -0.19 4.30
CA ASN A 48 7.34 -1.16 5.36
C ASN A 48 8.84 -1.32 5.67
N ARG A 49 9.71 -1.33 4.65
CA ARG A 49 11.17 -1.33 4.86
C ARG A 49 11.65 -0.06 5.55
N LEU A 50 11.12 1.10 5.17
CA LEU A 50 11.47 2.39 5.79
C LEU A 50 11.02 2.45 7.26
N ALA A 51 9.82 1.95 7.58
CA ALA A 51 9.33 1.85 8.96
C ALA A 51 10.21 0.95 9.85
N GLY A 52 10.91 -0.02 9.26
CA GLY A 52 11.88 -0.85 9.98
C GLY A 52 13.22 -0.17 10.27
N LEU A 53 13.53 0.94 9.57
CA LEU A 53 14.77 1.70 9.78
C LEU A 53 14.56 2.92 10.68
N VAL A 54 13.43 3.61 10.53
CA VAL A 54 13.15 4.88 11.20
C VAL A 54 11.67 5.00 11.57
N ASN A 55 11.38 5.85 12.55
CA ASN A 55 10.01 6.29 12.79
C ASN A 55 9.56 7.19 11.64
N LEU A 56 8.53 6.75 10.91
CA LEU A 56 7.99 7.49 9.77
C LEU A 56 7.25 8.75 10.23
N PRO A 57 7.31 9.85 9.46
CA PRO A 57 6.43 11.00 9.69
C PRO A 57 4.95 10.59 9.65
N PRO A 58 4.06 11.27 10.42
CA PRO A 58 2.67 10.85 10.57
C PRO A 58 1.90 10.66 9.26
N SER A 59 2.12 11.52 8.26
CA SER A 59 1.44 11.43 6.96
C SER A 59 1.86 10.20 6.16
N ILE A 60 3.14 9.83 6.22
CA ILE A 60 3.69 8.65 5.52
C ILE A 60 3.29 7.37 6.26
N GLU A 61 3.29 7.42 7.59
CA GLU A 61 2.83 6.32 8.43
C GLU A 61 1.34 6.03 8.22
N ALA A 62 0.50 7.06 8.06
CA ALA A 62 -0.90 6.91 7.72
C ALA A 62 -1.09 6.22 6.37
N GLU A 63 -0.33 6.63 5.35
CA GLU A 63 -0.37 5.97 4.03
C GLU A 63 0.09 4.51 4.10
N ARG A 64 1.18 4.25 4.82
CA ARG A 64 1.66 2.87 5.07
C ARG A 64 0.57 2.02 5.70
N LYS A 65 -0.11 2.52 6.75
CA LYS A 65 -1.20 1.80 7.42
C LYS A 65 -2.36 1.53 6.47
N LYS A 66 -2.81 2.54 5.72
CA LYS A 66 -3.85 2.40 4.71
C LYS A 66 -3.52 1.31 3.69
N LEU A 67 -2.30 1.32 3.13
CA LEU A 67 -1.89 0.30 2.16
C LEU A 67 -1.84 -1.11 2.77
N ASN A 68 -1.36 -1.24 4.01
CA ASN A 68 -1.37 -2.54 4.71
C ASN A 68 -2.80 -3.01 5.03
N GLU A 69 -3.71 -2.12 5.38
CA GLU A 69 -5.14 -2.43 5.59
C GLU A 69 -5.80 -2.94 4.31
N VAL A 70 -5.55 -2.27 3.18
CA VAL A 70 -6.02 -2.72 1.86
C VAL A 70 -5.44 -4.09 1.51
N MET A 71 -4.13 -4.30 1.70
CA MET A 71 -3.49 -5.60 1.44
C MET A 71 -4.12 -6.71 2.29
N ALA A 72 -4.31 -6.46 3.59
CA ALA A 72 -4.93 -7.42 4.49
C ALA A 72 -6.39 -7.72 4.09
N ALA A 73 -7.14 -6.73 3.63
CA ALA A 73 -8.51 -6.93 3.16
C ALA A 73 -8.57 -7.73 1.85
N VAL A 74 -7.66 -7.45 0.92
CA VAL A 74 -7.50 -8.24 -0.31
C VAL A 74 -7.16 -9.69 0.02
N ASP A 75 -6.24 -9.93 0.96
CA ASP A 75 -5.87 -11.29 1.38
C ASP A 75 -7.03 -12.03 2.06
N ARG A 76 -7.86 -11.34 2.85
CA ARG A 76 -9.12 -11.91 3.39
C ARG A 76 -10.08 -12.28 2.26
N GLU A 77 -10.26 -11.41 1.28
CA GLU A 77 -11.19 -11.63 0.17
C GLU A 77 -10.74 -12.77 -0.75
N ARG A 78 -9.43 -12.95 -0.95
CA ARG A 78 -8.86 -14.10 -1.65
C ARG A 78 -9.31 -15.42 -1.04
N MET A 79 -9.36 -15.48 0.29
CA MET A 79 -9.72 -16.67 1.05
C MET A 79 -11.23 -16.77 1.34
N ASN A 80 -12.03 -15.80 0.92
CA ASN A 80 -13.47 -15.77 1.19
C ASN A 80 -14.18 -16.88 0.39
N PRO A 81 -14.83 -17.86 1.05
CA PRO A 81 -15.54 -18.93 0.36
C PRO A 81 -16.84 -18.46 -0.28
N LYS A 82 -17.46 -17.39 0.25
CA LYS A 82 -18.74 -16.84 -0.19
C LYS A 82 -18.62 -15.30 -0.32
N PRO A 83 -17.88 -14.83 -1.34
CA PRO A 83 -17.74 -13.41 -1.65
C PRO A 83 -19.08 -12.81 -2.10
N GLU A 84 -19.40 -11.65 -1.54
CA GLU A 84 -20.54 -10.82 -1.96
C GLU A 84 -19.99 -9.55 -2.63
N PRO A 85 -20.55 -9.10 -3.77
CA PRO A 85 -20.07 -7.91 -4.44
C PRO A 85 -20.15 -6.67 -3.54
N LEU A 86 -19.05 -5.94 -3.38
CA LEU A 86 -19.02 -4.70 -2.59
C LEU A 86 -19.85 -3.58 -3.23
N ILE A 87 -19.93 -3.59 -4.56
CA ILE A 87 -20.79 -2.73 -5.39
C ILE A 87 -21.51 -3.64 -6.39
N PRO A 88 -22.75 -3.32 -6.84
CA PRO A 88 -23.39 -4.04 -7.93
C PRO A 88 -22.51 -4.07 -9.19
N PRO A 89 -22.12 -5.26 -9.69
CA PRO A 89 -21.33 -5.37 -10.91
C PRO A 89 -22.09 -4.78 -12.11
N PRO A 90 -21.46 -3.98 -12.98
CA PRO A 90 -22.13 -3.33 -14.12
C PRO A 90 -22.32 -4.30 -15.30
N VAL A 91 -22.84 -5.50 -15.04
CA VAL A 91 -23.06 -6.57 -16.02
C VAL A 91 -24.48 -7.13 -15.88
N LYS A 92 -25.03 -7.63 -16.99
CA LYS A 92 -26.40 -8.18 -17.02
C LYS A 92 -26.53 -9.54 -16.32
N VAL A 93 -25.46 -10.32 -16.33
CA VAL A 93 -25.43 -11.69 -15.76
C VAL A 93 -24.75 -11.69 -14.41
N SER A 94 -25.23 -12.52 -13.49
CA SER A 94 -24.61 -12.70 -12.17
C SER A 94 -23.20 -13.29 -12.31
N PRO A 95 -22.14 -12.62 -11.80
CA PRO A 95 -20.78 -13.14 -11.90
C PRO A 95 -20.59 -14.43 -11.08
N PHE A 96 -19.66 -15.28 -11.53
CA PHE A 96 -19.22 -16.43 -10.75
C PHE A 96 -18.45 -15.99 -9.51
N THR A 97 -18.39 -16.86 -8.50
CA THR A 97 -17.72 -16.61 -7.21
C THR A 97 -16.29 -16.06 -7.34
N HIS A 98 -15.48 -16.65 -8.21
CA HIS A 98 -14.10 -16.18 -8.42
C HIS A 98 -14.04 -14.80 -9.11
N GLN A 99 -15.03 -14.46 -9.94
CA GLN A 99 -15.15 -13.15 -10.56
C GLN A 99 -15.56 -12.09 -9.54
N VAL A 100 -16.46 -12.43 -8.61
CA VAL A 100 -16.82 -11.54 -7.48
C VAL A 100 -15.60 -11.24 -6.62
N ARG A 101 -14.78 -12.24 -6.27
CA ARG A 101 -13.51 -12.01 -5.57
C ARG A 101 -12.59 -11.08 -6.36
N GLY A 102 -12.39 -11.38 -7.64
CA GLY A 102 -11.58 -10.55 -8.54
C GLY A 102 -12.04 -9.10 -8.57
N TYR A 103 -13.34 -8.90 -8.68
CA TYR A 103 -13.99 -7.60 -8.70
C TYR A 103 -13.79 -6.84 -7.39
N ASN A 104 -14.07 -7.47 -6.25
CA ASN A 104 -13.88 -6.87 -4.92
C ASN A 104 -12.41 -6.50 -4.67
N MET A 105 -11.47 -7.38 -5.02
CA MET A 105 -10.02 -7.10 -4.90
C MET A 105 -9.61 -5.88 -5.73
N ALA A 106 -10.11 -5.75 -6.96
CA ALA A 106 -9.83 -4.61 -7.82
C ALA A 106 -10.42 -3.31 -7.24
N LEU A 107 -11.67 -3.34 -6.76
CA LEU A 107 -12.31 -2.19 -6.13
C LEU A 107 -11.50 -1.65 -4.95
N MET A 108 -11.02 -2.53 -4.08
CA MET A 108 -10.19 -2.14 -2.92
C MET A 108 -8.82 -1.62 -3.35
N THR A 109 -8.16 -2.31 -4.29
CA THR A 109 -6.78 -1.97 -4.70
C THR A 109 -6.72 -0.64 -5.47
N PHE A 110 -7.74 -0.33 -6.27
CA PHE A 110 -7.84 0.95 -6.97
C PHE A 110 -8.46 2.06 -6.11
N GLY A 111 -8.79 1.79 -4.84
CA GLY A 111 -9.35 2.79 -3.92
C GLY A 111 -10.75 3.26 -4.30
N LEU A 112 -11.52 2.45 -5.02
CA LEU A 112 -12.91 2.74 -5.35
C LEU A 112 -13.86 2.41 -4.20
N VAL A 113 -13.45 1.50 -3.31
CA VAL A 113 -14.17 1.12 -2.10
C VAL A 113 -13.17 0.99 -0.96
N ASP A 114 -13.53 1.54 0.21
CA ASP A 114 -12.76 1.34 1.42
C ASP A 114 -12.81 -0.12 1.87
N PRO A 115 -11.68 -0.71 2.29
CA PRO A 115 -11.64 -2.10 2.69
C PRO A 115 -12.61 -2.37 3.85
N PRO A 116 -13.44 -3.42 3.77
CA PRO A 116 -14.38 -3.74 4.84
C PRO A 116 -13.61 -4.06 6.12
N LYS A 117 -14.09 -3.50 7.24
CA LYS A 117 -13.54 -3.82 8.56
C LYS A 117 -13.62 -5.32 8.81
N PRO A 118 -12.64 -5.92 9.50
CA PRO A 118 -12.75 -7.32 9.90
C PRO A 118 -14.06 -7.48 10.67
N LYS A 119 -14.90 -8.44 10.29
CA LYS A 119 -16.00 -8.86 11.15
C LYS A 119 -15.34 -9.36 12.44
N GLU A 120 -15.59 -8.70 13.57
CA GLU A 120 -15.22 -9.25 14.87
C GLU A 120 -15.76 -10.67 14.90
N ALA A 121 -14.87 -11.66 15.08
CA ALA A 121 -15.29 -13.04 15.15
C ALA A 121 -16.30 -13.13 16.31
N GLU A 122 -17.57 -13.39 15.99
CA GLU A 122 -18.55 -13.79 16.98
C GLU A 122 -17.94 -14.97 17.75
N LYS A 123 -17.67 -14.73 19.04
CA LYS A 123 -17.17 -15.72 19.97
C LYS A 123 -18.25 -16.73 20.32
#